data_AF-G8PUN8-F1
#
_entry.id   AF-G8PUN8-F1
#
_cell.length_a   1.000
_cell.length_b   1.000
_cell.length_c   1.000
_cell.angle_alpha   90.00
_cell.angle_beta   90.00
_cell.angle_gamma   90.00
#
_symmetry.space_group_name_H-M   'P 1'
#
loop_
_entity.id
_entity.type
_entity.pdbx_description
1 polymer ?
#
loop_
_entity_poly.entity_id
_entity_poly.type
_entity_poly.pdbx_seq_one_letter_code
_entity_poly.pdbx_strand_id
1 'polypeptide(L)'
;MNITEHERVEGFEAFCKGLGLRHFSPRELLSKGKAHETPGHRGFGLNADPPPELWANVIPAITMADRMREHFGRPVVILSAYRNAVYNVAIGGASRSQHLKFSALDLSCPGITPQACFDWLNIQRDRGAFCGGLGLYRSFVHVDGRGTNATWINT
;
A
#
# COMPACT_ATOMS: atom_id res chain seq x y z
N MET A 1 -6.78 -7.39 -25.90
CA MET A 1 -6.44 -7.93 -24.57
C MET A 1 -5.70 -9.23 -24.80
N ASN A 2 -4.44 -9.33 -24.36
CA ASN A 2 -3.64 -10.55 -24.52
C ASN A 2 -4.07 -11.57 -23.45
N ILE A 3 -4.13 -12.86 -23.77
CA ILE A 3 -4.61 -13.93 -22.87
C ILE A 3 -3.93 -13.82 -21.48
N THR A 4 -2.64 -13.50 -21.46
CA THR A 4 -1.83 -13.37 -20.24
C THR A 4 -2.21 -12.19 -19.34
N GLU A 5 -2.81 -11.12 -19.88
CA GLU A 5 -3.24 -9.97 -19.09
C GLU A 5 -4.59 -10.24 -18.42
N HIS A 6 -5.49 -10.91 -19.12
CA HIS A 6 -6.77 -11.34 -18.58
C HIS A 6 -6.58 -12.31 -17.42
N GLU A 7 -5.74 -13.33 -17.59
CA GLU A 7 -5.40 -14.31 -16.54
C GLU A 7 -4.79 -13.64 -15.29
N ARG A 8 -3.98 -12.58 -15.47
CA ARG A 8 -3.42 -11.82 -14.33
C ARG A 8 -4.49 -11.06 -13.56
N VAL A 9 -5.44 -10.43 -14.24
CA VAL A 9 -6.53 -9.70 -13.59
C VAL A 9 -7.43 -10.66 -12.82
N GLU A 10 -7.88 -11.74 -13.46
CA GLU A 10 -8.70 -12.75 -12.80
C GLU A 10 -7.97 -13.40 -11.60
N GLY A 11 -6.67 -13.69 -11.76
CA GLY A 11 -5.84 -14.21 -10.69
C GLY A 11 -5.72 -13.25 -9.50
N PHE A 12 -5.58 -11.95 -9.77
CA PHE A 12 -5.47 -10.94 -8.71
C PHE A 12 -6.80 -10.73 -7.97
N GLU A 13 -7.92 -10.74 -8.69
CA GLU A 13 -9.25 -10.69 -8.10
C GLU A 13 -9.53 -11.92 -7.23
N ALA A 14 -9.18 -13.12 -7.71
CA ALA A 14 -9.30 -14.36 -6.95
C ALA A 14 -8.43 -14.33 -5.68
N PHE A 15 -7.18 -13.86 -5.80
CA PHE A 15 -6.29 -13.64 -4.66
C PHE A 15 -6.93 -12.72 -3.62
N CYS A 16 -7.41 -11.54 -4.04
CA CYS A 16 -8.03 -10.57 -3.14
C CYS A 16 -9.29 -11.11 -2.48
N LYS A 17 -10.13 -11.87 -3.21
CA LYS A 17 -11.31 -12.53 -2.66
C LYS A 17 -10.93 -13.54 -1.57
N GLY A 18 -9.84 -14.28 -1.77
CA GLY A 18 -9.29 -15.23 -0.80
C GLY A 18 -8.83 -14.59 0.51
N LEU A 19 -8.53 -13.29 0.52
CA LEU A 19 -8.13 -12.57 1.73
C LEU A 19 -9.29 -12.28 2.69
N GLY A 20 -10.54 -12.36 2.24
CA GLY A 20 -11.71 -12.07 3.08
C GLY A 20 -11.75 -10.65 3.64
N LEU A 21 -11.19 -9.68 2.93
CA LEU A 21 -11.21 -8.26 3.31
C LEU A 21 -12.66 -7.77 3.35
N ARG A 22 -13.01 -6.99 4.36
CA ARG A 22 -14.38 -6.46 4.52
C ARG A 22 -14.60 -5.19 3.74
N HIS A 23 -13.55 -4.39 3.59
CA HIS A 23 -13.69 -3.01 3.18
C HIS A 23 -12.91 -2.61 1.95
N PHE A 24 -12.03 -3.45 1.41
CA PHE A 24 -11.21 -3.12 0.25
C PHE A 24 -11.50 -3.98 -0.97
N SER A 25 -11.64 -3.33 -2.12
CA SER A 25 -11.72 -3.99 -3.42
C SER A 25 -10.33 -4.27 -4.01
N PRO A 26 -10.20 -5.25 -4.95
CA PRO A 26 -8.96 -5.46 -5.69
C PRO A 26 -8.47 -4.18 -6.37
N ARG A 27 -9.38 -3.38 -6.93
CA ARG A 27 -9.04 -2.14 -7.63
C ARG A 27 -8.35 -1.11 -6.73
N GLU A 28 -8.79 -0.95 -5.48
CA GLU A 28 -8.15 -0.02 -4.54
C GLU A 28 -6.70 -0.45 -4.23
N LEU A 29 -6.43 -1.75 -4.21
CA LEU A 29 -5.11 -2.31 -3.96
C LEU A 29 -4.13 -2.14 -5.15
N LEU A 30 -4.63 -1.79 -6.33
CA LEU A 30 -3.85 -1.48 -7.54
C LEU A 30 -3.55 0.01 -7.72
N SER A 31 -3.72 0.81 -6.67
CA SER A 31 -3.40 2.24 -6.68
C SER A 31 -1.91 2.51 -6.91
N LYS A 32 -1.59 3.25 -7.98
CA LYS A 32 -0.23 3.42 -8.52
C LYS A 32 0.50 4.66 -7.99
N GLY A 33 -0.18 5.56 -7.30
CA GLY A 33 0.37 6.83 -6.84
C GLY A 33 0.10 7.99 -7.79
N LYS A 34 -0.12 9.17 -7.20
CA LYS A 34 -0.44 10.43 -7.90
C LYS A 34 0.51 10.76 -9.05
N ALA A 35 1.80 10.48 -8.87
CA ALA A 35 2.82 10.74 -9.88
C ALA A 35 2.63 9.93 -11.17
N HIS A 36 2.06 8.72 -11.08
CA HIS A 36 1.70 7.90 -12.25
C HIS A 36 0.53 8.53 -13.02
N GLU A 37 -0.39 9.18 -12.32
CA GLU A 37 -1.65 9.70 -12.86
C GLU A 37 -1.58 11.16 -13.32
N THR A 38 -0.48 11.87 -13.04
CA THR A 38 -0.35 13.31 -13.33
C THR A 38 0.43 13.57 -14.63
N PRO A 39 -0.22 14.00 -15.73
CA PRO A 39 0.48 14.38 -16.95
C PRO A 39 1.55 15.44 -16.69
N GLY A 40 2.71 15.29 -17.34
CA GLY A 40 3.86 16.19 -17.15
C GLY A 40 4.72 15.90 -15.92
N HIS A 41 4.30 15.00 -15.01
CA HIS A 41 5.19 14.51 -13.97
C HIS A 41 6.17 13.47 -14.54
N ARG A 42 7.41 13.46 -14.05
CA ARG A 42 8.47 12.51 -14.48
C ARG A 42 8.13 11.02 -14.28
N GLY A 43 7.13 10.73 -13.45
CA GLY A 43 6.62 9.38 -13.17
C GLY A 43 5.36 8.99 -13.95
N PHE A 44 4.84 9.88 -14.80
CA PHE A 44 3.56 9.71 -15.49
C PHE A 44 3.56 8.44 -16.34
N GLY A 45 2.56 7.57 -16.15
CA GLY A 45 2.41 6.32 -16.91
C GLY A 45 3.52 5.26 -16.68
N LEU A 46 4.50 5.49 -15.80
CA LEU A 46 5.66 4.59 -15.67
C LEU A 46 5.44 3.40 -14.74
N ASN A 47 4.53 3.52 -13.77
CA ASN A 47 4.21 2.43 -12.87
C ASN A 47 3.40 1.30 -13.55
N ALA A 48 3.43 0.11 -12.96
CA ALA A 48 2.73 -1.08 -13.43
C ALA A 48 1.97 -1.75 -12.27
N ASP A 49 1.21 -2.79 -12.57
CA ASP A 49 0.62 -3.68 -11.55
C ASP A 49 1.68 -4.63 -10.95
N PRO A 50 1.49 -5.09 -9.70
CA PRO A 50 2.42 -6.01 -9.07
C PRO A 50 2.43 -7.36 -9.78
N PRO A 51 3.61 -7.96 -10.01
CA PRO A 51 3.70 -9.30 -10.56
C PRO A 51 3.19 -10.35 -9.55
N PRO A 52 2.63 -11.49 -10.01
CA PRO A 52 1.94 -12.47 -9.16
C PRO A 52 2.75 -13.00 -7.99
N GLU A 53 4.04 -13.20 -8.18
CA GLU A 53 4.96 -13.70 -7.16
C GLU A 53 5.11 -12.76 -5.95
N LEU A 54 4.68 -11.49 -6.05
CA LEU A 54 4.72 -10.54 -4.95
C LEU A 54 3.39 -10.39 -4.21
N TRP A 55 2.27 -10.94 -4.72
CA TRP A 55 0.94 -10.65 -4.19
C TRP A 55 0.80 -10.95 -2.69
N ALA A 56 1.34 -12.07 -2.23
CA ALA A 56 1.27 -12.45 -0.82
C ALA A 56 1.98 -11.46 0.13
N ASN A 57 2.93 -10.67 -0.36
CA ASN A 57 3.70 -9.75 0.48
C ASN A 57 2.86 -8.59 1.02
N VAL A 58 1.75 -8.24 0.35
CA VAL A 58 0.91 -7.11 0.75
C VAL A 58 -0.01 -7.45 1.93
N ILE A 59 -0.20 -8.75 2.21
CA ILE A 59 -1.19 -9.25 3.17
C ILE A 59 -1.12 -8.52 4.51
N PRO A 60 0.05 -8.39 5.18
CA PRO A 60 0.10 -7.73 6.49
C PRO A 60 -0.37 -6.27 6.42
N ALA A 61 0.04 -5.54 5.38
CA ALA A 61 -0.29 -4.12 5.23
C ALA A 61 -1.78 -3.92 4.90
N ILE A 62 -2.35 -4.70 3.98
CA ILE A 62 -3.78 -4.57 3.62
C ILE A 62 -4.70 -5.04 4.74
N THR A 63 -4.31 -6.05 5.53
CA THR A 63 -5.06 -6.43 6.74
C THR A 63 -5.11 -5.30 7.77
N MET A 64 -4.01 -4.56 7.95
CA MET A 64 -4.01 -3.39 8.84
C MET A 64 -4.84 -2.23 8.28
N ALA A 65 -4.79 -1.99 6.97
CA ALA A 65 -5.65 -0.99 6.34
C ALA A 65 -7.14 -1.32 6.51
N ASP A 66 -7.54 -2.58 6.31
CA ASP A 66 -8.92 -3.07 6.49
C ASP A 66 -9.41 -2.86 7.94
N ARG A 67 -8.58 -3.25 8.91
CA ARG A 67 -8.87 -3.00 10.34
C ARG A 67 -8.90 -1.52 10.70
N MET A 68 -8.06 -0.70 10.08
CA MET A 68 -8.03 0.74 10.31
C MET A 68 -9.32 1.40 9.80
N ARG A 69 -9.81 0.96 8.63
CA ARG A 69 -11.07 1.43 8.03
C ARG A 69 -12.27 1.07 8.91
N GLU A 70 -12.28 -0.14 9.46
CA GLU A 70 -13.24 -0.56 10.49
C GLU A 70 -13.15 0.33 11.74
N HIS A 71 -11.94 0.49 12.30
CA HIS A 71 -11.73 1.17 13.57
C HIS A 71 -12.19 2.63 13.54
N PHE A 72 -11.84 3.37 12.50
CA PHE A 72 -12.21 4.78 12.40
C PHE A 72 -13.61 4.99 11.85
N GLY A 73 -14.24 3.98 11.23
CA GLY A 73 -15.53 4.15 10.54
C GLY A 73 -15.46 5.19 9.42
N ARG A 74 -14.28 5.33 8.79
CA ARG A 74 -13.99 6.33 7.75
C ARG A 74 -13.29 5.67 6.56
N PRO A 75 -13.46 6.21 5.33
CA PRO A 75 -12.72 5.72 4.18
C PRO A 75 -11.20 5.82 4.39
N VAL A 76 -10.48 4.74 4.10
CA VAL A 76 -9.02 4.68 4.12
C VAL A 76 -8.50 4.52 2.70
N VAL A 77 -8.01 5.59 2.09
CA VAL A 77 -7.56 5.61 0.69
C VAL A 77 -6.13 5.07 0.59
N ILE A 78 -5.92 4.07 -0.27
CA ILE A 78 -4.57 3.62 -0.66
C ILE A 78 -4.06 4.59 -1.73
N LEU A 79 -3.04 5.37 -1.37
CA LEU A 79 -2.40 6.32 -2.27
C LEU A 79 -1.37 5.63 -3.16
N SER A 80 -0.64 4.64 -2.65
CA SER A 80 0.38 3.92 -3.40
C SER A 80 0.58 2.54 -2.79
N ALA A 81 0.53 1.50 -3.61
CA ALA A 81 0.76 0.12 -3.19
C ALA A 81 2.06 -0.45 -3.80
N TYR A 82 2.02 -0.91 -5.05
CA TYR A 82 3.22 -1.36 -5.75
C TYR A 82 3.93 -0.20 -6.47
N ARG A 83 5.25 -0.30 -6.58
CA ARG A 83 6.07 0.53 -7.46
C ARG A 83 7.01 -0.37 -8.24
N ASN A 84 6.97 -0.35 -9.56
CA ASN A 84 8.06 -0.95 -10.34
C ASN A 84 9.35 -0.12 -10.18
N ALA A 85 10.49 -0.69 -10.58
CA ALA A 85 11.80 -0.06 -10.40
C ALA A 85 11.90 1.30 -11.12
N VAL A 86 11.42 1.38 -12.37
CA VAL A 86 11.47 2.58 -13.20
C VAL A 86 10.69 3.72 -12.54
N TYR A 87 9.46 3.46 -12.12
CA TYR A 87 8.62 4.44 -11.44
C TYR A 87 9.21 4.85 -10.09
N ASN A 88 9.70 3.91 -9.29
CA ASN A 88 10.29 4.22 -7.98
C ASN A 88 11.48 5.18 -8.12
N VAL A 89 12.39 4.93 -9.07
CA VAL A 89 13.50 5.84 -9.37
C VAL A 89 12.97 7.19 -9.87
N ALA A 90 12.02 7.16 -10.81
CA ALA A 90 11.44 8.36 -11.39
C ALA A 90 10.79 9.26 -10.34
N ILE A 91 10.20 8.74 -9.25
CA ILE A 91 9.61 9.58 -8.19
C ILE A 91 10.61 9.93 -7.07
N GLY A 92 11.86 9.46 -7.13
CA GLY A 92 12.86 9.66 -6.07
C GLY A 92 12.64 8.76 -4.86
N GLY A 93 12.02 7.59 -5.07
CA GLY A 93 11.82 6.59 -4.02
C GLY A 93 13.12 5.93 -3.59
N ALA A 94 13.15 5.45 -2.33
CA ALA A 94 14.31 4.75 -1.78
C ALA A 94 14.64 3.46 -2.57
N SER A 95 15.93 3.16 -2.72
CA SER A 95 16.40 1.96 -3.44
C SER A 95 15.98 0.64 -2.78
N ARG A 96 15.75 0.65 -1.45
CA ARG A 96 15.25 -0.48 -0.66
C ARG A 96 13.78 -0.30 -0.24
N SER A 97 13.01 0.45 -1.02
CA SER A 97 11.59 0.70 -0.76
C SER A 97 10.79 -0.59 -0.68
N GLN A 98 9.91 -0.71 0.31
CA GLN A 98 9.03 -1.86 0.47
C GLN A 98 7.90 -1.90 -0.58
N HIS A 99 7.62 -0.77 -1.24
CA HIS A 99 6.71 -0.75 -2.39
C HIS A 99 7.24 -1.52 -3.60
N LEU A 100 8.57 -1.63 -3.76
CA LEU A 100 9.20 -2.44 -4.82
C LEU A 100 8.89 -3.94 -4.65
N LYS A 101 8.57 -4.36 -3.42
CA LYS A 101 8.25 -5.74 -3.06
C LYS A 101 6.76 -5.99 -2.91
N PHE A 102 5.92 -4.99 -3.25
CA PHE A 102 4.48 -4.98 -2.97
C PHE A 102 4.15 -5.36 -1.51
N SER A 103 4.98 -4.90 -0.57
CA SER A 103 4.83 -5.21 0.86
C SER A 103 4.35 -4.01 1.67
N ALA A 104 4.05 -2.90 1.01
CA ALA A 104 3.79 -1.61 1.63
C ALA A 104 2.59 -0.89 1.03
N LEU A 105 1.92 -0.09 1.86
CA LEU A 105 0.84 0.81 1.48
C LEU A 105 1.09 2.20 2.07
N ASP A 106 0.94 3.23 1.24
CA ASP A 106 0.78 4.60 1.69
C ASP A 106 -0.72 4.90 1.83
N LEU A 107 -1.17 5.25 3.03
CA LEU A 107 -2.58 5.34 3.42
C LEU A 107 -2.95 6.76 3.84
N SER A 108 -4.08 7.25 3.35
CA SER A 108 -4.73 8.46 3.86
C SER A 108 -6.12 8.12 4.40
N CYS A 109 -6.54 8.77 5.48
CA CYS A 109 -7.87 8.60 6.05
C CYS A 109 -8.52 9.99 6.18
N PRO A 110 -9.23 10.48 5.15
CA PRO A 110 -9.81 11.82 5.17
C PRO A 110 -10.67 12.07 6.42
N GLY A 111 -10.37 13.16 7.13
CA GLY A 111 -11.00 13.50 8.41
C GLY A 111 -10.28 12.94 9.65
N ILE A 112 -9.27 12.09 9.46
CA ILE A 112 -8.37 11.61 10.53
C ILE A 112 -6.95 12.07 10.18
N THR A 113 -6.21 12.57 11.18
CA THR A 113 -4.85 13.05 10.94
C THR A 113 -3.90 11.87 10.67
N PRO A 114 -2.85 12.05 9.85
CA PRO A 114 -1.82 11.03 9.68
C PRO A 114 -1.19 10.57 11.00
N GLN A 115 -1.04 11.49 11.97
CA GLN A 115 -0.58 11.18 13.31
C GLN A 115 -1.49 10.18 14.02
N ALA A 116 -2.81 10.42 14.03
CA ALA A 116 -3.76 9.51 14.68
C ALA A 116 -3.77 8.12 14.02
N CYS A 117 -3.67 8.06 12.69
CA CYS A 117 -3.53 6.77 11.98
C CYS A 117 -2.22 6.06 12.36
N PHE A 118 -1.11 6.79 12.41
CA PHE A 118 0.19 6.27 12.79
C PHE A 118 0.21 5.74 14.23
N ASP A 119 -0.34 6.49 15.18
CA ASP A 119 -0.41 6.10 16.59
C ASP A 119 -1.23 4.81 16.74
N TRP A 120 -2.38 4.73 16.07
CA TRP A 120 -3.21 3.53 16.09
C TRP A 120 -2.47 2.32 15.50
N LEU A 121 -1.82 2.47 14.34
CA LEU A 121 -1.02 1.42 13.72
C LEU A 121 0.14 0.98 14.62
N ASN A 122 0.79 1.93 15.31
CA ASN A 122 1.88 1.62 16.23
C ASN A 122 1.39 0.79 17.41
N ILE A 123 0.23 1.13 17.99
CA ILE A 123 -0.42 0.32 19.04
C ILE A 123 -0.72 -1.11 18.53
N GLN A 124 -1.21 -1.27 17.30
CA GLN A 124 -1.46 -2.61 16.74
C GLN A 124 -0.16 -3.41 16.58
N ARG A 125 0.91 -2.75 16.13
CA ARG A 125 2.23 -3.38 15.99
C ARG A 125 2.79 -3.83 17.34
N ASP A 126 2.69 -2.98 18.36
CA ASP A 126 3.17 -3.27 19.73
C ASP A 126 2.38 -4.42 20.38
N ARG A 127 1.11 -4.59 19.98
CA ARG A 127 0.26 -5.74 20.36
C ARG A 127 0.52 -7.00 19.53
N GLY A 128 1.49 -6.98 18.62
CA GLY A 128 1.87 -8.12 17.79
C GLY A 128 0.89 -8.41 16.64
N ALA A 129 0.02 -7.47 16.27
CA ALA A 129 -0.94 -7.68 15.17
C ALA A 129 -0.27 -7.80 13.80
N PHE A 130 0.92 -7.24 13.64
CA PHE A 130 1.78 -7.38 12.47
C PHE A 130 3.23 -7.04 12.86
N CYS A 131 4.19 -7.39 11.99
CA CYS A 131 5.60 -7.02 12.14
C CYS A 131 6.07 -6.30 10.87
N GLY A 132 6.57 -5.07 11.01
CA GLY A 132 6.99 -4.29 9.85
C GLY A 132 7.19 -2.79 10.08
N GLY A 133 7.35 -2.05 9.00
CA GLY A 133 7.65 -0.63 9.02
C GLY A 133 6.43 0.27 9.19
N LEU A 134 6.62 1.38 9.92
CA LEU A 134 5.69 2.49 10.02
C LEU A 134 6.40 3.82 9.74
N GLY A 135 5.85 4.61 8.83
CA GLY A 135 6.37 5.92 8.47
C GLY A 135 5.31 6.99 8.60
N LEU A 136 5.57 8.06 9.35
CA LEU A 136 4.67 9.21 9.42
C LEU A 136 5.07 10.27 8.39
N TYR A 137 4.11 10.73 7.59
CA TYR A 137 4.29 11.83 6.63
C TYR A 137 3.23 12.91 6.87
N ARG A 138 3.45 14.11 6.30
CA ARG A 138 2.53 15.25 6.42
C ARG A 138 1.09 14.95 6.00
N SER A 139 0.86 14.08 5.02
CA SER A 139 -0.46 13.85 4.42
C SER A 139 -0.92 12.39 4.41
N PHE A 140 -0.06 11.45 4.82
CA PHE A 140 -0.35 10.02 4.82
C PHE A 140 0.49 9.27 5.86
N VAL A 141 0.12 8.03 6.11
CA VAL A 141 0.93 7.08 6.88
C VAL A 141 1.40 5.94 5.98
N HIS A 142 2.65 5.55 6.13
CA HIS A 142 3.21 4.37 5.50
C HIS A 142 3.09 3.18 6.45
N VAL A 143 2.65 2.03 5.93
CA VAL A 143 2.67 0.74 6.61
C VAL A 143 3.21 -0.34 5.69
N ASP A 144 4.09 -1.20 6.20
CA ASP A 144 4.58 -2.36 5.45
C ASP A 144 4.73 -3.61 6.33
N GLY A 145 4.79 -4.77 5.69
CA GLY A 145 4.94 -6.09 6.32
C GLY A 145 6.32 -6.71 6.17
N ARG A 146 7.41 -5.94 6.27
CA ARG A 146 8.79 -6.42 6.01
C ARG A 146 9.34 -7.48 6.97
N GLY A 147 8.57 -7.90 7.98
CA GLY A 147 8.95 -8.92 8.96
C GLY A 147 9.88 -8.44 10.07
N THR A 148 10.30 -7.17 10.06
CA THR A 148 11.05 -6.52 11.14
C THR A 148 10.53 -5.10 11.37
N ASN A 149 10.47 -4.68 12.63
CA ASN A 149 9.97 -3.36 12.98
C ASN A 149 10.95 -2.26 12.57
N ALA A 150 10.43 -1.23 11.90
CA ALA A 150 11.15 -0.01 11.58
C ALA A 150 10.21 1.19 11.75
N THR A 151 10.73 2.33 12.21
CA THR A 151 9.94 3.54 12.42
C THR A 151 10.69 4.75 11.87
N TRP A 152 10.01 5.64 11.17
CA TRP A 152 10.58 6.93 10.75
C TRP A 152 9.51 8.01 10.68
N ILE A 153 9.95 9.27 10.85
CA ILE A 153 9.10 10.46 10.79
C ILE A 153 9.63 11.38 9.68
N ASN A 154 8.76 11.78 8.77
CA ASN A 154 9.05 12.66 7.63
C ASN A 154 7.94 13.71 7.48
N THR A 155 7.76 14.49 8.55
CA THR A 155 6.76 15.55 8.71
C THR A 155 7.35 16.93 8.52
#